data_AF-A0A662CH34-F1
#
_entry.id   AF-A0A662CH34-F1
#
_cell.length_a   1.000
_cell.length_b   1.000
_cell.length_c   1.000
_cell.angle_alpha   90.00
_cell.angle_beta   90.00
_cell.angle_gamma   90.00
#
_symmetry.space_group_name_H-M   'P 1'
#
loop_
_entity.id
_entity.type
_entity.pdbx_description
1 polymer ?
#
loop_
_entity_poly.entity_id
_entity_poly.type
_entity_poly.pdbx_seq_one_letter_code
_entity_poly.pdbx_strand_id
1 'polypeptide(L)'
;MKYTIEKLLERLQDNLYSERAAMRIYWSQVDRVKDPDIALLLRSIASTEAHHAALLADRIRALGGEPQGDTPYEEKEIMALVEEMRTDEDLLRLNIILEDMAVNSYRQDAMASPDAETAQVLEKIMVDEAEHSQRFLQALFQLRERHKDEEGDALAVFTVAMEKGIKRLARPWLEMFMSGVIGALHVTFGAVAMAAAAGAVGGDANHGGALLVGALFFPIGFVLLKLSQSELFTENFLIPVIPVIDGKEHPGLLAKLWGLTLLGNLLGAVIFAFVVYLGGKGVLGSLPSGYLLSLTHHKLSRPFMETLMSAVFAGAIITTMTWLVLATRSDVAKLMAIWSCIFVMAVGSFTHVVVSTSEVLLGKVYGAQVTLGLWFSRLFLPASLGNLLGGMFLIALLHYLQVLHARKERSLYRRRREAALEKAIKEKLRL
;
A
#
# COMPACT_ATOMS: atom_id res chain seq x y z
N MET A 1 -31.75 -24.40 39.09
CA MET A 1 -31.79 -24.91 40.48
C MET A 1 -31.17 -23.81 41.34
N LYS A 2 -31.86 -23.32 42.38
CA LYS A 2 -31.29 -22.24 43.22
C LYS A 2 -30.04 -22.74 43.94
N TYR A 3 -29.04 -21.88 44.12
CA TYR A 3 -27.84 -22.21 44.87
C TYR A 3 -28.15 -22.42 46.35
N THR A 4 -27.36 -23.27 47.02
CA THR A 4 -27.23 -23.27 48.47
C THR A 4 -26.39 -22.07 48.91
N ILE A 5 -26.42 -21.68 50.19
CA ILE A 5 -25.57 -20.59 50.69
C ILE A 5 -24.08 -20.91 50.50
N GLU A 6 -23.68 -22.16 50.73
CA GLU A 6 -22.29 -22.63 50.50
C GLU A 6 -21.88 -22.46 49.04
N LYS A 7 -22.74 -22.87 48.10
CA LYS A 7 -22.49 -22.72 46.67
C LYS A 7 -22.51 -21.25 46.23
N LEU A 8 -23.34 -20.41 46.85
CA LEU A 8 -23.37 -18.98 46.58
C LEU A 8 -22.05 -18.31 47.00
N LEU A 9 -21.52 -18.66 48.17
CA LEU A 9 -20.22 -18.17 48.65
C LEU A 9 -19.06 -18.61 47.72
N GLU A 10 -19.08 -19.85 47.24
CA GLU A 10 -18.12 -20.35 46.25
C GLU A 10 -18.16 -19.51 44.96
N ARG A 11 -19.36 -19.28 44.40
CA ARG A 11 -19.53 -18.47 43.19
C ARG A 11 -19.14 -17.00 43.37
N LEU A 12 -19.46 -16.40 44.51
CA LEU A 12 -19.02 -15.04 44.83
C LEU A 12 -17.50 -14.94 44.94
N GLN A 13 -16.84 -15.98 45.43
CA GLN A 13 -15.39 -16.05 45.52
C GLN A 13 -14.76 -16.16 44.12
N ASP A 14 -15.33 -16.95 43.22
CA ASP A 14 -14.92 -17.03 41.80
C ASP A 14 -15.06 -15.68 41.08
N ASN A 15 -16.20 -15.01 41.27
CA ASN A 15 -16.45 -13.69 40.70
C ASN A 15 -15.45 -12.66 41.26
N LEU A 16 -15.16 -12.68 42.56
CA LEU A 16 -14.16 -11.81 43.16
C LEU A 16 -12.76 -12.02 42.55
N TYR A 17 -12.38 -13.26 42.25
CA TYR A 17 -11.11 -13.54 41.59
C TYR A 17 -11.09 -13.02 40.15
N SER A 18 -12.19 -13.20 39.42
CA SER A 18 -12.36 -12.72 38.05
C SER A 18 -12.17 -11.21 37.96
N GLU A 19 -12.79 -10.43 38.85
CA GLU A 19 -12.68 -8.96 38.89
C GLU A 19 -11.24 -8.48 39.13
N ARG A 20 -10.56 -9.12 40.09
CA ARG A 20 -9.16 -8.77 40.39
C ARG A 20 -8.23 -9.12 39.24
N ALA A 21 -8.47 -10.24 38.56
CA ALA A 21 -7.73 -10.62 37.37
C ALA A 21 -7.99 -9.63 36.22
N ALA A 22 -9.25 -9.27 35.94
CA ALA A 22 -9.64 -8.30 34.93
C ALA A 22 -8.95 -6.95 35.14
N MET A 23 -8.95 -6.43 36.38
CA MET A 23 -8.21 -5.22 36.76
C MET A 23 -6.72 -5.30 36.36
N ARG A 24 -6.03 -6.39 36.70
CA ARG A 24 -4.59 -6.56 36.38
C ARG A 24 -4.36 -6.71 34.88
N ILE A 25 -5.24 -7.44 34.19
CA ILE A 25 -5.21 -7.60 32.74
C ILE A 25 -5.31 -6.24 32.06
N TYR A 26 -6.30 -5.41 32.43
CA TYR A 26 -6.44 -4.07 31.83
C TYR A 26 -5.25 -3.17 32.13
N TRP A 27 -4.73 -3.16 33.35
CA TRP A 27 -3.51 -2.41 33.67
C TRP A 27 -2.31 -2.85 32.83
N SER A 28 -2.14 -4.16 32.60
CA SER A 28 -1.05 -4.67 31.76
C SER A 28 -1.15 -4.23 30.29
N GLN A 29 -2.36 -3.92 29.82
CA GLN A 29 -2.60 -3.48 28.44
C GLN A 29 -2.40 -1.97 28.25
N VAL A 30 -2.55 -1.17 29.31
CA VAL A 30 -2.43 0.31 29.25
C VAL A 30 -1.11 0.76 28.64
N ASP A 31 0.00 0.09 28.97
CA ASP A 31 1.34 0.43 28.45
C ASP A 31 1.63 -0.19 27.08
N ARG A 32 0.72 -1.02 26.56
CA ARG A 32 0.87 -1.74 25.28
C ARG A 32 0.12 -1.09 24.13
N VAL A 33 -1.03 -0.47 24.43
CA VAL A 33 -1.84 0.21 23.41
C VAL A 33 -1.15 1.49 22.96
N LYS A 34 -1.22 1.79 21.66
CA LYS A 34 -0.61 2.99 21.07
C LYS A 34 -1.56 4.17 21.12
N ASP A 35 -2.85 3.90 21.05
CA ASP A 35 -3.89 4.92 21.07
C ASP A 35 -4.14 5.44 22.49
N PRO A 36 -3.97 6.75 22.74
CA PRO A 36 -4.16 7.32 24.08
C PRO A 36 -5.60 7.25 24.56
N ASP A 37 -6.59 7.28 23.66
CA ASP A 37 -8.00 7.16 24.03
C ASP A 37 -8.30 5.73 24.53
N ILE A 38 -7.70 4.72 23.89
CA ILE A 38 -7.81 3.33 24.32
C ILE A 38 -7.11 3.12 25.67
N ALA A 39 -5.93 3.72 25.87
CA ALA A 39 -5.24 3.67 27.16
C ALA A 39 -6.09 4.27 28.29
N LEU A 40 -6.77 5.37 28.03
CA LEU A 40 -7.66 6.03 28.99
C LEU A 40 -8.91 5.19 29.27
N LEU A 41 -9.48 4.56 28.23
CA LEU A 41 -10.60 3.62 28.36
C LEU A 41 -10.22 2.43 29.27
N LEU A 42 -9.06 1.80 29.04
CA LEU A 42 -8.57 0.69 29.85
C LEU A 42 -8.39 1.08 31.32
N ARG A 43 -7.82 2.26 31.60
CA ARG A 43 -7.68 2.77 32.98
C ARG A 43 -9.04 2.99 33.64
N SER A 44 -10.01 3.53 32.89
CA SER A 44 -11.36 3.75 33.38
C SER A 44 -12.03 2.45 33.76
N ILE A 45 -11.96 1.42 32.91
CA ILE A 45 -12.59 0.11 33.17
C ILE A 45 -11.87 -0.60 34.31
N ALA A 46 -10.52 -0.62 34.34
CA ALA A 46 -9.76 -1.21 35.44
C ALA A 46 -10.13 -0.61 36.81
N SER A 47 -10.47 0.68 36.86
CA SER A 47 -10.96 1.31 38.09
C SER A 47 -12.36 0.85 38.48
N THR A 48 -13.22 0.50 37.52
CA THR A 48 -14.55 -0.07 37.77
C THR A 48 -14.43 -1.50 38.31
N GLU A 49 -13.58 -2.34 37.73
CA GLU A 49 -13.35 -3.73 38.22
C GLU A 49 -12.87 -3.74 39.67
N ALA A 50 -12.01 -2.78 40.05
CA ALA A 50 -11.58 -2.62 41.43
C ALA A 50 -12.75 -2.32 42.38
N HIS A 51 -13.76 -1.59 41.91
CA HIS A 51 -14.99 -1.34 42.66
C HIS A 51 -15.89 -2.57 42.73
N HIS A 52 -16.04 -3.32 41.63
CA HIS A 52 -16.79 -4.59 41.62
C HIS A 52 -16.19 -5.60 42.59
N ALA A 53 -14.87 -5.77 42.58
CA ALA A 53 -14.15 -6.61 43.53
C ALA A 53 -14.44 -6.20 45.00
N ALA A 54 -14.54 -4.90 45.29
CA ALA A 54 -14.88 -4.42 46.63
C ALA A 54 -16.32 -4.79 47.02
N LEU A 55 -17.29 -4.61 46.11
CA LEU A 55 -18.70 -4.97 46.33
C LEU A 55 -18.86 -6.47 46.61
N LEU A 56 -18.17 -7.31 45.85
CA LEU A 56 -18.20 -8.76 46.04
C LEU A 56 -17.57 -9.16 47.38
N ALA A 57 -16.43 -8.57 47.73
CA ALA A 57 -15.79 -8.83 49.03
C ALA A 57 -16.68 -8.43 50.22
N ASP A 58 -17.37 -7.29 50.13
CA ASP A 58 -18.32 -6.85 51.15
C ASP A 58 -19.51 -7.81 51.24
N ARG A 59 -20.02 -8.31 50.10
CA ARG A 59 -21.12 -9.29 50.08
C ARG A 59 -20.73 -10.63 50.69
N ILE A 60 -19.53 -11.13 50.39
CA ILE A 60 -19.00 -12.37 50.99
C ILE A 60 -18.97 -12.24 52.52
N ARG A 61 -18.48 -11.12 53.06
CA ARG A 61 -18.46 -10.86 54.51
C ARG A 61 -19.87 -10.81 55.10
N ALA A 62 -20.82 -10.16 54.41
CA ALA A 62 -22.20 -10.06 54.86
C ALA A 62 -22.90 -11.43 54.96
N LEU A 63 -22.52 -12.40 54.11
CA LEU A 63 -23.01 -13.77 54.14
C LEU A 63 -22.25 -14.68 55.11
N GLY A 64 -21.30 -14.14 55.87
CA GLY A 64 -20.51 -14.87 56.86
C GLY A 64 -19.28 -15.61 56.31
N GLY A 65 -18.88 -15.34 55.06
CA GLY A 65 -17.63 -15.84 54.47
C GLY A 65 -16.45 -14.90 54.69
N GLU A 66 -15.23 -15.39 54.46
CA GLU A 66 -14.01 -14.57 54.40
C GLU A 66 -13.51 -14.44 52.96
N PRO A 67 -13.37 -13.22 52.41
CA PRO A 67 -12.86 -13.01 51.06
C PRO A 67 -11.41 -13.48 50.95
N GLN A 68 -11.16 -14.49 50.12
CA GLN A 68 -9.83 -15.08 49.97
C GLN A 68 -8.93 -14.29 48.99
N GLY A 69 -7.63 -14.55 49.07
CA GLY A 69 -6.58 -13.99 48.21
C GLY A 69 -6.42 -14.76 46.90
N ASP A 70 -5.85 -14.11 45.89
CA ASP A 70 -5.96 -14.49 44.48
C ASP A 70 -5.55 -15.93 44.11
N THR A 71 -6.29 -16.54 43.19
CA THR A 71 -5.91 -17.76 42.47
C THR A 71 -5.12 -17.41 41.20
N PRO A 72 -3.83 -17.76 41.06
CA PRO A 72 -2.98 -17.28 39.95
C PRO A 72 -3.21 -17.93 38.58
N TYR A 73 -4.13 -18.89 38.46
CA TYR A 73 -4.18 -19.80 37.32
C TYR A 73 -4.85 -19.17 36.08
N GLU A 74 -6.06 -18.63 36.22
CA GLU A 74 -6.84 -18.05 35.11
C GLU A 74 -6.20 -16.77 34.55
N GLU A 75 -5.58 -15.97 35.40
CA GLU A 75 -4.88 -14.75 34.98
C GLU A 75 -3.73 -15.07 34.00
N LYS A 76 -2.97 -16.15 34.24
CA LYS A 76 -1.84 -16.50 33.38
C LYS A 76 -2.27 -16.90 31.97
N GLU A 77 -3.40 -17.58 31.83
CA GLU A 77 -3.93 -18.01 30.54
C GLU A 77 -4.40 -16.80 29.73
N ILE A 78 -5.13 -15.87 30.35
CA ILE A 78 -5.58 -14.64 29.67
C ILE A 78 -4.39 -13.71 29.36
N MET A 79 -3.42 -13.59 30.25
CA MET A 79 -2.20 -12.82 29.98
C MET A 79 -1.42 -13.36 28.78
N ALA A 80 -1.34 -14.69 28.62
CA ALA A 80 -0.73 -15.29 27.44
C ALA A 80 -1.50 -14.94 26.15
N LEU A 81 -2.83 -14.90 26.19
CA LEU A 81 -3.65 -14.45 25.05
C LEU A 81 -3.42 -12.97 24.73
N VAL A 82 -3.33 -12.14 25.77
CA VAL A 82 -3.00 -10.71 25.65
C VAL A 82 -1.63 -10.54 25.00
N GLU A 83 -0.61 -11.32 25.37
CA GLU A 83 0.72 -11.33 24.71
C GLU A 83 0.67 -11.69 23.23
N GLU A 84 -0.26 -12.55 22.79
CA GLU A 84 -0.41 -12.89 21.38
C GLU A 84 -1.02 -11.76 20.52
N MET A 85 -1.72 -10.81 21.13
CA MET A 85 -2.33 -9.67 20.43
C MET A 85 -1.28 -8.62 20.05
N ARG A 86 -1.10 -8.36 18.75
CA ARG A 86 -0.12 -7.40 18.23
C ARG A 86 -0.66 -5.99 17.99
N THR A 87 -1.98 -5.83 17.93
CA THR A 87 -2.61 -4.54 17.58
C THR A 87 -3.65 -4.15 18.62
N ASP A 88 -3.87 -2.84 18.74
CA ASP A 88 -4.91 -2.26 19.60
C ASP A 88 -6.30 -2.81 19.22
N GLU A 89 -6.54 -3.05 17.92
CA GLU A 89 -7.77 -3.69 17.41
C GLU A 89 -7.97 -5.11 17.96
N ASP A 90 -6.88 -5.88 18.05
CA ASP A 90 -6.92 -7.26 18.52
C ASP A 90 -7.10 -7.34 20.03
N LEU A 91 -6.49 -6.42 20.79
CA LEU A 91 -6.72 -6.25 22.22
C LEU A 91 -8.18 -5.87 22.51
N LEU A 92 -8.73 -4.90 21.77
CA LEU A 92 -10.14 -4.51 21.91
C LEU A 92 -11.09 -5.68 21.64
N ARG A 93 -10.82 -6.49 20.60
CA ARG A 93 -11.60 -7.70 20.32
C ARG A 93 -11.55 -8.71 21.46
N LEU A 94 -10.36 -8.97 22.00
CA LEU A 94 -10.20 -9.89 23.13
C LEU A 94 -10.99 -9.38 24.34
N ASN A 95 -10.89 -8.09 24.67
CA ASN A 95 -11.61 -7.50 25.80
C ASN A 95 -13.12 -7.59 25.62
N ILE A 96 -13.68 -7.29 24.43
CA ILE A 96 -15.12 -7.47 24.15
C ILE A 96 -15.57 -8.91 24.45
N ILE A 97 -14.78 -9.92 24.05
CA ILE A 97 -15.09 -11.32 24.35
C ILE A 97 -15.07 -11.57 25.86
N LEU A 98 -14.04 -11.09 26.57
CA LEU A 98 -13.92 -11.29 28.00
C LEU A 98 -15.10 -10.69 28.77
N GLU A 99 -15.53 -9.49 28.39
CA GLU A 99 -16.67 -8.76 28.94
C GLU A 99 -18.01 -9.46 28.65
N ASP A 100 -18.29 -9.81 27.39
CA ASP A 100 -19.51 -10.51 27.01
C ASP A 100 -19.66 -11.86 27.76
N MET A 101 -18.53 -12.52 28.03
CA MET A 101 -18.52 -13.74 28.85
C MET A 101 -18.78 -13.45 30.33
N ALA A 102 -18.25 -12.36 30.88
CA ALA A 102 -18.53 -11.94 32.26
C ALA A 102 -20.02 -11.63 32.46
N VAL A 103 -20.63 -10.89 31.52
CA VAL A 103 -22.09 -10.63 31.50
C VAL A 103 -22.90 -11.92 31.59
N ASN A 104 -22.50 -12.97 30.84
CA ASN A 104 -23.19 -14.25 30.87
C ASN A 104 -23.01 -14.99 32.22
N SER A 105 -21.81 -14.95 32.81
CA SER A 105 -21.53 -15.52 34.13
C SER A 105 -22.38 -14.86 35.21
N TYR A 106 -22.34 -13.52 35.30
CA TYR A 106 -23.12 -12.76 36.27
C TYR A 106 -24.63 -12.96 36.13
N ARG A 107 -25.14 -13.06 34.89
CA ARG A 107 -26.55 -13.37 34.64
C ARG A 107 -26.95 -14.72 35.23
N GLN A 108 -26.12 -15.75 35.03
CA GLN A 108 -26.40 -17.09 35.57
C GLN A 108 -26.38 -17.11 37.09
N ASP A 109 -25.36 -16.48 37.69
CA ASP A 109 -25.21 -16.42 39.15
C ASP A 109 -26.35 -15.60 39.80
N ALA A 110 -26.74 -14.48 39.20
CA ALA A 110 -27.87 -13.66 39.68
C ALA A 110 -29.19 -14.45 39.64
N MET A 111 -29.48 -15.14 38.52
CA MET A 111 -30.69 -15.96 38.38
C MET A 111 -30.73 -17.16 39.34
N ALA A 112 -29.57 -17.71 39.68
CA ALA A 112 -29.44 -18.85 40.56
C ALA A 112 -29.35 -18.47 42.05
N SER A 113 -29.10 -17.20 42.38
CA SER A 113 -28.98 -16.71 43.75
C SER A 113 -30.29 -16.90 44.54
N PRO A 114 -30.25 -17.54 45.72
CA PRO A 114 -31.39 -17.59 46.63
C PRO A 114 -31.59 -16.27 47.41
N ASP A 115 -30.57 -15.41 47.46
CA ASP A 115 -30.55 -14.17 48.24
C ASP A 115 -30.75 -12.94 47.33
N ALA A 116 -31.77 -12.15 47.64
CA ALA A 116 -32.20 -11.03 46.80
C ALA A 116 -31.18 -9.89 46.76
N GLU A 117 -30.49 -9.62 47.87
CA GLU A 117 -29.47 -8.58 47.93
C GLU A 117 -28.24 -8.96 47.11
N THR A 118 -27.81 -10.23 47.18
CA THR A 118 -26.74 -10.77 46.32
C THR A 118 -27.13 -10.71 44.85
N ALA A 119 -28.36 -11.10 44.51
CA ALA A 119 -28.85 -11.02 43.13
C ALA A 119 -28.79 -9.57 42.60
N GLN A 120 -29.17 -8.59 43.42
CA GLN A 120 -29.10 -7.17 43.06
C GLN A 120 -27.66 -6.68 42.84
N VAL A 121 -26.70 -7.12 43.68
CA VAL A 121 -25.27 -6.79 43.49
C VAL A 121 -24.75 -7.38 42.17
N LEU A 122 -25.05 -8.65 41.89
CA LEU A 122 -24.62 -9.32 40.67
C LEU A 122 -25.27 -8.72 39.41
N GLU A 123 -26.55 -8.33 39.48
CA GLU A 123 -27.23 -7.62 38.39
C GLU A 123 -26.61 -6.26 38.11
N LYS A 124 -26.21 -5.52 39.16
CA LYS A 124 -25.52 -4.24 39.00
C LYS A 124 -24.18 -4.42 38.27
N ILE A 125 -23.38 -5.39 38.70
CA ILE A 125 -22.09 -5.69 38.06
C ILE A 125 -22.33 -6.11 36.60
N MET A 126 -23.29 -7.00 36.34
CA MET A 126 -23.65 -7.41 34.97
C MET A 126 -23.97 -6.23 34.03
N VAL A 127 -24.63 -5.18 34.54
CA VAL A 127 -24.94 -3.98 33.75
C VAL A 127 -23.67 -3.21 33.42
N ASP A 128 -22.76 -3.04 34.38
CA ASP A 128 -21.48 -2.37 34.18
C ASP A 128 -20.61 -3.14 33.17
N GLU A 129 -20.56 -4.48 33.25
CA GLU A 129 -19.84 -5.34 32.29
C GLU A 129 -20.41 -5.24 30.87
N ALA A 130 -21.75 -5.13 30.76
CA ALA A 130 -22.38 -4.89 29.47
C ALA A 130 -22.02 -3.51 28.91
N GLU A 131 -21.86 -2.49 29.76
CA GLU A 131 -21.38 -1.17 29.37
C GLU A 131 -19.91 -1.21 28.95
N HIS A 132 -19.05 -1.94 29.66
CA HIS A 132 -17.64 -2.14 29.30
C HIS A 132 -17.50 -2.71 27.89
N SER A 133 -18.22 -3.80 27.58
CA SER A 133 -18.27 -4.39 26.24
C SER A 133 -18.68 -3.38 25.16
N GLN A 134 -19.74 -2.59 25.42
CA GLN A 134 -20.19 -1.55 24.49
C GLN A 134 -19.14 -0.45 24.27
N ARG A 135 -18.45 -0.02 25.32
CA ARG A 135 -17.40 1.00 25.23
C ARG A 135 -16.20 0.50 24.45
N PHE A 136 -15.77 -0.75 24.65
CA PHE A 136 -14.73 -1.36 23.82
C PHE A 136 -15.15 -1.49 22.36
N LEU A 137 -16.41 -1.88 22.11
CA LEU A 137 -16.96 -1.96 20.75
C LEU A 137 -16.97 -0.60 20.05
N GLN A 138 -17.35 0.47 20.77
CA GLN A 138 -17.32 1.83 20.25
C GLN A 138 -15.89 2.28 19.91
N ALA A 139 -14.93 2.03 20.81
CA ALA A 139 -13.51 2.31 20.56
C ALA A 139 -13.00 1.55 19.33
N LEU A 140 -13.40 0.29 19.16
CA LEU A 140 -13.05 -0.55 18.00
C LEU A 140 -13.58 0.04 16.69
N PHE A 141 -14.81 0.55 16.68
CA PHE A 141 -15.38 1.22 15.51
C PHE A 141 -14.64 2.51 15.17
N GLN A 142 -14.38 3.37 16.16
CA GLN A 142 -13.64 4.62 15.96
C GLN A 142 -12.22 4.36 15.45
N LEU A 143 -11.53 3.38 16.02
CA LEU A 143 -10.20 2.96 15.59
C LEU A 143 -10.22 2.51 14.11
N ARG A 144 -11.18 1.66 13.71
CA ARG A 144 -11.32 1.23 12.32
C ARG A 144 -11.61 2.37 11.35
N GLU A 145 -12.37 3.37 11.76
CA GLU A 145 -12.60 4.55 10.92
C GLU A 145 -11.30 5.36 10.73
N ARG A 146 -10.56 5.63 11.81
CA ARG A 146 -9.25 6.32 11.74
C ARG A 146 -8.25 5.58 10.86
N HIS A 147 -8.15 4.25 11.02
CA HIS A 147 -7.21 3.43 10.24
C HIS A 147 -7.58 3.31 8.76
N LYS A 148 -8.85 3.52 8.38
CA LYS A 148 -9.29 3.49 6.98
C LYS A 148 -8.58 4.56 6.14
N ASP A 149 -8.20 5.67 6.77
CA ASP A 149 -7.52 6.80 6.12
C ASP A 149 -5.99 6.70 6.16
N GLU A 150 -5.41 5.89 7.06
CA GLU A 150 -3.95 5.81 7.29
C GLU A 150 -3.24 4.64 6.59
N GLU A 151 -3.94 3.60 6.09
CA GLU A 151 -3.26 2.44 5.51
C GLU A 151 -2.59 2.75 4.14
N GLY A 152 -1.31 3.12 4.22
CA GLY A 152 -0.28 2.88 3.19
C GLY A 152 0.32 1.48 3.33
N ASP A 153 -0.52 0.46 3.42
CA ASP A 153 -0.07 -0.93 3.55
C ASP A 153 0.36 -1.50 2.19
N ALA A 154 1.48 -2.22 2.15
CA ALA A 154 2.00 -2.84 0.93
C ALA A 154 0.97 -3.79 0.29
N LEU A 155 0.10 -4.47 1.07
CA LEU A 155 -1.00 -5.25 0.50
C LEU A 155 -2.13 -4.38 -0.05
N ALA A 156 -2.43 -3.23 0.57
CA ALA A 156 -3.42 -2.30 0.03
C ALA A 156 -2.96 -1.76 -1.33
N VAL A 157 -1.70 -1.33 -1.43
CA VAL A 157 -1.08 -0.90 -2.70
C VAL A 157 -1.14 -2.02 -3.73
N PHE A 158 -0.81 -3.26 -3.35
CA PHE A 158 -0.91 -4.41 -4.25
C PHE A 158 -2.33 -4.69 -4.72
N THR A 159 -3.33 -4.56 -3.85
CA THR A 159 -4.74 -4.80 -4.19
C THR A 159 -5.22 -3.78 -5.21
N VAL A 160 -4.87 -2.51 -5.01
CA VAL A 160 -5.12 -1.44 -5.99
C VAL A 160 -4.37 -1.72 -7.29
N ALA A 161 -3.12 -2.20 -7.23
CA ALA A 161 -2.34 -2.58 -8.42
C ALA A 161 -3.03 -3.70 -9.20
N MET A 162 -3.51 -4.73 -8.50
CA MET A 162 -4.20 -5.88 -9.05
C MET A 162 -5.47 -5.47 -9.81
N GLU A 163 -6.34 -4.70 -9.16
CA GLU A 163 -7.58 -4.23 -9.78
C GLU A 163 -7.32 -3.33 -11.00
N LYS A 164 -6.35 -2.42 -10.89
CA LYS A 164 -5.93 -1.58 -12.02
C LYS A 164 -5.35 -2.42 -13.15
N GLY A 165 -4.55 -3.44 -12.84
CA GLY A 165 -3.96 -4.36 -13.82
C GLY A 165 -5.03 -5.08 -14.64
N ILE A 166 -6.01 -5.69 -13.95
CA ILE A 166 -7.16 -6.37 -14.59
C ILE A 166 -7.92 -5.39 -15.49
N LYS A 167 -8.29 -4.20 -14.98
CA LYS A 167 -8.98 -3.17 -15.76
C LYS A 167 -8.19 -2.76 -17.00
N ARG A 168 -6.87 -2.54 -16.87
CA ARG A 168 -6.01 -2.14 -17.99
C ARG A 168 -5.91 -3.21 -19.08
N LEU A 169 -5.87 -4.48 -18.71
CA LEU A 169 -5.83 -5.63 -19.63
C LEU A 169 -7.17 -5.86 -20.35
N ALA A 170 -8.29 -5.57 -19.69
CA ALA A 170 -9.63 -5.77 -20.22
C ALA A 170 -10.06 -4.74 -21.27
N ARG A 171 -9.30 -3.66 -21.46
CA ARG A 171 -9.68 -2.57 -22.37
C ARG A 171 -9.80 -3.00 -23.84
N PRO A 172 -10.66 -2.32 -24.62
CA PRO A 172 -10.74 -2.51 -26.06
C PRO A 172 -9.42 -2.12 -26.74
N TRP A 173 -9.11 -2.78 -27.86
CA TRP A 173 -7.84 -2.61 -28.56
C TRP A 173 -7.59 -1.17 -29.02
N LEU A 174 -8.65 -0.46 -29.43
CA LEU A 174 -8.56 0.91 -29.93
C LEU A 174 -8.15 1.87 -28.82
N GLU A 175 -8.68 1.70 -27.60
CA GLU A 175 -8.30 2.52 -26.45
C GLU A 175 -6.82 2.31 -26.10
N MET A 176 -6.34 1.06 -26.06
CA MET A 176 -4.92 0.75 -25.82
C MET A 176 -4.00 1.39 -26.87
N PHE A 177 -4.37 1.27 -28.15
CA PHE A 177 -3.60 1.79 -29.27
C PHE A 177 -3.56 3.32 -29.27
N MET A 178 -4.71 3.98 -29.16
CA MET A 178 -4.81 5.44 -29.17
C MET A 178 -4.16 6.07 -27.92
N SER A 179 -4.29 5.42 -26.76
CA SER A 179 -3.56 5.81 -25.55
C SER A 179 -2.04 5.79 -25.77
N GLY A 180 -1.55 4.79 -26.52
CA GLY A 180 -0.16 4.74 -26.98
C GLY A 180 0.23 5.91 -27.90
N VAL A 181 -0.61 6.24 -28.88
CA VAL A 181 -0.37 7.38 -29.79
C VAL A 181 -0.24 8.67 -29.00
N ILE A 182 -1.22 8.96 -28.13
CA ILE A 182 -1.25 10.19 -27.32
C ILE A 182 -0.04 10.22 -26.36
N GLY A 183 0.30 9.09 -25.74
CA GLY A 183 1.46 8.98 -24.85
C GLY A 183 2.75 9.37 -25.55
N ALA A 184 2.97 8.92 -26.79
CA ALA A 184 4.14 9.30 -27.57
C ALA A 184 4.16 10.78 -27.96
N LEU A 185 3.01 11.38 -28.28
CA LEU A 185 2.92 12.83 -28.54
C LEU A 185 3.35 13.63 -27.30
N HIS A 186 2.86 13.26 -26.12
CA HIS A 186 3.20 13.94 -24.86
C HIS A 186 4.68 13.85 -24.50
N VAL A 187 5.31 12.68 -24.58
CA VAL A 187 6.76 12.59 -24.32
C VAL A 187 7.58 13.34 -25.37
N THR A 188 7.08 13.45 -26.61
CA THR A 188 7.75 14.24 -27.65
C THR A 188 7.67 15.74 -27.35
N PHE A 189 6.56 16.25 -26.79
CA PHE A 189 6.53 17.61 -26.25
C PHE A 189 7.54 17.82 -25.11
N GLY A 190 7.74 16.80 -24.26
CA GLY A 190 8.83 16.81 -23.26
C GLY A 190 10.22 16.94 -23.90
N ALA A 191 10.48 16.20 -24.99
CA ALA A 191 11.73 16.31 -25.74
C ALA A 191 11.92 17.70 -26.40
N VAL A 192 10.84 18.31 -26.88
CA VAL A 192 10.85 19.69 -27.39
C VAL A 192 11.18 20.69 -26.27
N ALA A 193 10.56 20.56 -25.09
CA ALA A 193 10.84 21.41 -23.94
C ALA A 193 12.30 21.27 -23.49
N MET A 194 12.81 20.04 -23.42
CA MET A 194 14.22 19.75 -23.14
C MET A 194 15.16 20.43 -24.15
N ALA A 195 14.90 20.29 -25.44
CA ALA A 195 15.74 20.88 -26.48
C ALA A 195 15.69 22.42 -26.46
N ALA A 196 14.51 23.01 -26.26
CA ALA A 196 14.36 24.46 -26.15
C ALA A 196 15.13 25.02 -24.94
N ALA A 197 15.00 24.38 -23.78
CA ALA A 197 15.68 24.80 -22.55
C ALA A 197 17.21 24.63 -22.66
N ALA A 198 17.68 23.53 -23.26
CA ALA A 198 19.09 23.32 -23.55
C ALA A 198 19.66 24.40 -24.49
N GLY A 199 18.90 24.78 -25.52
CA GLY A 199 19.28 25.85 -26.45
C GLY A 199 19.37 27.23 -25.79
N ALA A 200 18.46 27.53 -24.86
CA ALA A 200 18.42 28.82 -24.16
C ALA A 200 19.67 29.10 -23.31
N VAL A 201 20.39 28.05 -22.89
CA VAL A 201 21.61 28.17 -22.06
C VAL A 201 22.91 27.93 -22.83
N GLY A 202 22.86 28.04 -24.16
CA GLY A 202 24.04 27.98 -25.03
C GLY A 202 24.19 26.66 -25.81
N GLY A 203 23.30 25.69 -25.64
CA GLY A 203 23.31 24.43 -26.39
C GLY A 203 24.67 23.73 -26.33
N ASP A 204 25.24 23.41 -27.49
CA ASP A 204 26.54 22.72 -27.58
C ASP A 204 27.72 23.56 -27.04
N ALA A 205 27.63 24.89 -27.02
CA ALA A 205 28.68 25.76 -26.48
C ALA A 205 28.80 25.67 -24.95
N ASN A 206 27.75 25.19 -24.27
CA ASN A 206 27.70 24.96 -22.83
C ASN A 206 27.08 23.58 -22.54
N HIS A 207 27.71 22.52 -23.04
CA HIS A 207 27.15 21.17 -23.01
C HIS A 207 26.69 20.72 -21.61
N GLY A 208 27.47 20.99 -20.56
CA GLY A 208 27.12 20.64 -19.18
C GLY A 208 25.87 21.37 -18.67
N GLY A 209 25.79 22.69 -18.89
CA GLY A 209 24.61 23.47 -18.51
C GLY A 209 23.38 23.12 -19.34
N ALA A 210 23.55 22.90 -20.64
CA ALA A 210 22.49 22.51 -21.57
C ALA A 210 21.88 21.15 -21.22
N LEU A 211 22.70 20.15 -20.87
CA LEU A 211 22.23 18.85 -20.40
C LEU A 211 21.39 18.99 -19.13
N LEU A 212 21.90 19.70 -18.12
CA LEU A 212 21.24 19.82 -16.82
C LEU A 212 19.90 20.57 -16.93
N VAL A 213 19.92 21.72 -17.60
CA VAL A 213 18.73 22.57 -17.79
C VAL A 213 17.73 21.87 -18.71
N GLY A 214 18.17 21.27 -19.81
CA GLY A 214 17.29 20.47 -20.67
C GLY A 214 16.62 19.33 -19.89
N ALA A 215 17.40 18.56 -19.14
CA ALA A 215 16.89 17.43 -18.36
C ALA A 215 15.87 17.86 -17.30
N LEU A 216 16.00 19.06 -16.74
CA LEU A 216 15.03 19.61 -15.78
C LEU A 216 13.63 19.78 -16.39
N PHE A 217 13.52 20.13 -17.67
CA PHE A 217 12.23 20.39 -18.34
C PHE A 217 11.67 19.17 -19.09
N PHE A 218 12.49 18.14 -19.34
CA PHE A 218 12.03 16.89 -19.95
C PHE A 218 10.80 16.23 -19.26
N PRO A 219 10.68 16.23 -17.91
CA PRO A 219 9.55 15.62 -17.22
C PRO A 219 8.18 16.18 -17.56
N ILE A 220 8.08 17.38 -18.14
CA ILE A 220 6.80 17.96 -18.57
C ILE A 220 6.03 16.99 -19.48
N GLY A 221 6.72 16.29 -20.38
CA GLY A 221 6.07 15.32 -21.27
C GLY A 221 5.42 14.15 -20.52
N PHE A 222 6.03 13.69 -19.43
CA PHE A 222 5.48 12.62 -18.60
C PHE A 222 4.37 13.11 -17.66
N VAL A 223 4.42 14.38 -17.23
CA VAL A 223 3.30 15.01 -16.52
C VAL A 223 2.06 15.08 -17.44
N LEU A 224 2.22 15.55 -18.68
CA LEU A 224 1.14 15.58 -19.66
C LEU A 224 0.56 14.18 -19.91
N LEU A 225 1.43 13.20 -20.14
CA LEU A 225 1.06 11.79 -20.29
C LEU A 225 0.24 11.28 -19.11
N LYS A 226 0.68 11.58 -17.89
CA LYS A 226 -0.01 11.11 -16.69
C LYS A 226 -1.38 11.74 -16.53
N LEU A 227 -1.47 13.06 -16.73
CA LEU A 227 -2.72 13.81 -16.59
C LEU A 227 -3.72 13.47 -17.69
N SER A 228 -3.25 13.13 -18.89
CA SER A 228 -4.11 12.68 -20.00
C SER A 228 -4.52 11.21 -19.90
N GLN A 229 -4.11 10.50 -18.85
CA GLN A 229 -4.35 9.07 -18.66
C GLN A 229 -3.90 8.22 -19.87
N SER A 230 -2.86 8.70 -20.54
CA SER A 230 -2.26 8.00 -21.68
C SER A 230 -1.18 7.03 -21.22
N GLU A 231 -0.67 6.20 -22.13
CA GLU A 231 0.18 5.08 -21.76
C GLU A 231 1.38 4.91 -22.68
N LEU A 232 2.50 4.50 -22.08
CA LEU A 232 3.63 3.97 -22.80
C LEU A 232 3.70 2.46 -22.64
N PHE A 233 4.24 1.80 -23.65
CA PHE A 233 4.69 0.42 -23.60
C PHE A 233 5.47 0.11 -22.30
N THR A 234 6.38 0.99 -21.90
CA THR A 234 7.28 0.80 -20.76
C THR A 234 6.60 0.95 -19.39
N GLU A 235 5.47 1.67 -19.31
CA GLU A 235 4.69 1.81 -18.07
C GLU A 235 3.80 0.59 -17.80
N ASN A 236 3.79 -0.38 -18.71
CA ASN A 236 2.99 -1.60 -18.63
C ASN A 236 3.75 -2.81 -18.06
N PHE A 237 4.95 -2.61 -17.50
CA PHE A 237 5.79 -3.70 -16.97
C PHE A 237 5.58 -4.03 -15.50
N LEU A 238 4.69 -3.29 -14.81
CA LEU A 238 4.37 -3.51 -13.40
C LEU A 238 2.90 -3.83 -13.20
N ILE A 239 2.04 -2.83 -13.35
CA ILE A 239 0.62 -2.92 -12.98
C ILE A 239 -0.13 -4.01 -13.75
N PRO A 240 -0.03 -4.11 -15.09
CA PRO A 240 -0.69 -5.18 -15.84
C PRO A 240 -0.02 -6.55 -15.67
N VAL A 241 1.25 -6.60 -15.24
CA VAL A 241 2.00 -7.85 -15.05
C VAL A 241 1.57 -8.58 -13.79
N ILE A 242 1.27 -7.83 -12.73
CA ILE A 242 0.82 -8.35 -11.44
C ILE A 242 -0.32 -9.39 -11.54
N PRO A 243 -1.46 -9.12 -12.21
CA PRO A 243 -2.55 -10.10 -12.32
C PRO A 243 -2.19 -11.36 -13.12
N VAL A 244 -1.25 -11.28 -14.06
CA VAL A 244 -0.80 -12.45 -14.83
C VAL A 244 0.11 -13.34 -14.00
N ILE A 245 1.06 -12.76 -13.25
CA ILE A 245 1.93 -13.51 -12.35
C ILE A 245 1.12 -14.14 -11.20
N ASP A 246 0.10 -13.45 -10.70
CA ASP A 246 -0.83 -13.98 -9.67
C ASP A 246 -1.84 -15.01 -10.23
N GLY A 247 -1.77 -15.34 -11.54
CA GLY A 247 -2.60 -16.37 -12.18
C GLY A 247 -4.05 -15.97 -12.42
N LYS A 248 -4.40 -14.68 -12.32
CA LYS A 248 -5.77 -14.18 -12.50
C LYS A 248 -6.13 -13.84 -13.94
N GLU A 249 -5.13 -13.56 -14.78
CA GLU A 249 -5.33 -13.13 -16.17
C GLU A 249 -4.40 -13.88 -17.13
N HIS A 250 -4.82 -14.02 -18.39
CA HIS A 250 -4.05 -14.74 -19.40
C HIS A 250 -2.85 -13.92 -19.93
N PRO A 251 -1.64 -14.49 -20.06
CA PRO A 251 -0.46 -13.76 -20.56
C PRO A 251 -0.61 -13.21 -21.98
N GLY A 252 -1.50 -13.78 -22.79
CA GLY A 252 -1.85 -13.23 -24.11
C GLY A 252 -2.44 -11.81 -24.06
N LEU A 253 -3.10 -11.42 -22.96
CA LEU A 253 -3.60 -10.05 -22.78
C LEU A 253 -2.45 -9.05 -22.57
N LEU A 254 -1.37 -9.48 -21.90
CA LEU A 254 -0.15 -8.66 -21.79
C LEU A 254 0.49 -8.46 -23.16
N ALA A 255 0.64 -9.53 -23.95
CA ALA A 255 1.20 -9.44 -25.29
C ALA A 255 0.38 -8.50 -26.18
N LYS A 256 -0.97 -8.58 -26.10
CA LYS A 256 -1.89 -7.64 -26.77
C LYS A 256 -1.65 -6.20 -26.31
N LEU A 257 -1.65 -5.94 -25.00
CA LEU A 257 -1.46 -4.60 -24.45
C LEU A 257 -0.11 -4.02 -24.86
N TRP A 258 0.97 -4.77 -24.69
CA TRP A 258 2.33 -4.36 -25.03
C TRP A 258 2.49 -4.11 -26.53
N GLY A 259 1.98 -5.01 -27.38
CA GLY A 259 2.03 -4.83 -28.82
C GLY A 259 1.28 -3.59 -29.29
N LEU A 260 0.03 -3.42 -28.85
CA LEU A 260 -0.80 -2.28 -29.26
C LEU A 260 -0.26 -0.95 -28.75
N THR A 261 0.17 -0.89 -27.49
CA THR A 261 0.74 0.34 -26.92
C THR A 261 2.08 0.71 -27.57
N LEU A 262 2.96 -0.26 -27.84
CA LEU A 262 4.21 -0.02 -28.56
C LEU A 262 3.97 0.48 -29.99
N LEU A 263 3.06 -0.16 -30.73
CA LEU A 263 2.70 0.28 -32.08
C LEU A 263 2.09 1.69 -32.08
N GLY A 264 1.18 1.96 -31.14
CA GLY A 264 0.62 3.29 -30.93
C GLY A 264 1.71 4.31 -30.61
N ASN A 265 2.63 3.99 -29.71
CA ASN A 265 3.75 4.87 -29.36
C ASN A 265 4.64 5.19 -30.58
N LEU A 266 5.00 4.18 -31.39
CA LEU A 266 5.79 4.39 -32.60
C LEU A 266 5.04 5.27 -33.61
N LEU A 267 3.73 5.02 -33.80
CA LEU A 267 2.91 5.83 -34.69
C LEU A 267 2.82 7.29 -34.21
N GLY A 268 2.61 7.52 -32.90
CA GLY A 268 2.57 8.88 -32.35
C GLY A 268 3.88 9.64 -32.55
N ALA A 269 5.03 8.99 -32.36
CA ALA A 269 6.34 9.59 -32.62
C ALA A 269 6.52 9.95 -34.12
N VAL A 270 6.08 9.07 -35.02
CA VAL A 270 6.11 9.31 -36.47
C VAL A 270 5.16 10.45 -36.86
N ILE A 271 3.94 10.47 -36.35
CA ILE A 271 2.96 11.55 -36.61
C ILE A 271 3.55 12.90 -36.19
N PHE A 272 4.11 12.98 -34.98
CA PHE A 272 4.71 14.22 -34.49
C PHE A 272 5.83 14.71 -35.42
N ALA A 273 6.80 13.82 -35.73
CA ALA A 273 7.90 14.17 -36.61
C ALA A 273 7.43 14.55 -38.03
N PHE A 274 6.39 13.87 -38.55
CA PHE A 274 5.81 14.15 -39.85
C PHE A 274 5.13 15.52 -39.91
N VAL A 275 4.40 15.91 -38.86
CA VAL A 275 3.79 17.26 -38.76
C VAL A 275 4.87 18.35 -38.77
N VAL A 276 5.96 18.15 -38.02
CA VAL A 276 7.09 19.10 -37.99
C VAL A 276 7.80 19.15 -39.34
N TYR A 277 7.94 18.01 -40.03
CA TYR A 277 8.51 17.96 -41.36
C TYR A 277 7.67 18.74 -42.38
N LEU A 278 6.34 18.58 -42.36
CA LEU A 278 5.44 19.26 -43.30
C LEU A 278 5.34 20.77 -43.04
N GLY A 279 5.21 21.19 -41.78
CA GLY A 279 5.10 22.61 -41.44
C GLY A 279 6.43 23.34 -41.39
N GLY A 280 7.55 22.61 -41.49
CA GLY A 280 8.90 23.14 -41.37
C GLY A 280 9.37 23.30 -39.93
N LYS A 281 10.69 23.49 -39.77
CA LYS A 281 11.35 23.54 -38.44
C LYS A 281 10.80 24.64 -37.53
N GLY A 282 10.29 25.74 -38.11
CA GLY A 282 9.73 26.87 -37.36
C GLY A 282 8.44 26.59 -36.58
N VAL A 283 7.75 25.47 -36.84
CA VAL A 283 6.51 25.09 -36.11
C VAL A 283 6.76 24.91 -34.62
N LEU A 284 7.97 24.50 -34.23
CA LEU A 284 8.36 24.31 -32.83
C LEU A 284 9.15 25.50 -32.27
N GLY A 285 9.11 26.65 -32.96
CA GLY A 285 9.98 27.78 -32.65
C GLY A 285 11.43 27.53 -33.03
N SER A 286 12.35 28.29 -32.41
CA SER A 286 13.79 28.21 -32.70
C SER A 286 14.47 27.13 -31.85
N LEU A 287 14.26 25.85 -32.20
CA LEU A 287 14.98 24.76 -31.54
C LEU A 287 16.46 24.71 -31.97
N PRO A 288 17.39 24.41 -31.05
CA PRO A 288 18.81 24.28 -31.36
C PRO A 288 19.08 23.04 -32.21
N SER A 289 19.23 23.22 -33.52
CA SER A 289 19.50 22.12 -34.46
C SER A 289 20.76 21.33 -34.10
N GLY A 290 21.85 22.01 -33.71
CA GLY A 290 23.10 21.39 -33.28
C GLY A 290 22.91 20.39 -32.14
N TYR A 291 22.18 20.79 -31.09
CA TYR A 291 21.87 19.95 -29.95
C TYR A 291 21.02 18.72 -30.33
N LEU A 292 20.02 18.89 -31.20
CA LEU A 292 19.19 17.77 -31.67
C LEU A 292 20.00 16.77 -32.53
N LEU A 293 20.94 17.28 -33.34
CA LEU A 293 21.87 16.45 -34.10
C LEU A 293 22.83 15.71 -33.18
N SER A 294 23.46 16.40 -32.23
CA SER A 294 24.42 15.81 -31.29
C SER A 294 23.75 14.74 -30.41
N LEU A 295 22.55 15.01 -29.91
CA LEU A 295 21.73 14.03 -29.18
C LEU A 295 21.42 12.79 -30.03
N THR A 296 21.03 12.98 -31.29
CA THR A 296 20.71 11.86 -32.20
C THR A 296 21.95 11.01 -32.49
N HIS A 297 23.09 11.65 -32.76
CA HIS A 297 24.36 10.96 -32.98
C HIS A 297 24.81 10.21 -31.73
N HIS A 298 24.72 10.83 -30.55
CA HIS A 298 25.01 10.19 -29.28
C HIS A 298 24.21 8.89 -29.11
N LYS A 299 22.88 8.95 -29.30
CA LYS A 299 22.00 7.77 -29.12
C LYS A 299 22.24 6.67 -30.15
N LEU A 300 22.52 7.02 -31.41
CA LEU A 300 22.74 6.03 -32.49
C LEU A 300 24.18 5.49 -32.56
N SER A 301 25.15 6.20 -31.97
CA SER A 301 26.56 5.78 -31.96
C SER A 301 26.83 4.66 -30.95
N ARG A 302 26.03 4.57 -29.89
CA ARG A 302 26.18 3.54 -28.85
C ARG A 302 26.17 2.12 -29.44
N PRO A 303 27.08 1.23 -29.00
CA PRO A 303 27.02 -0.17 -29.36
C PRO A 303 25.81 -0.84 -28.71
N PHE A 304 25.38 -1.96 -29.31
CA PHE A 304 24.19 -2.70 -28.88
C PHE A 304 24.16 -2.96 -27.36
N MET A 305 25.28 -3.43 -26.80
CA MET A 305 25.37 -3.79 -25.38
C MET A 305 25.25 -2.56 -24.46
N GLU A 306 25.86 -1.44 -24.83
CA GLU A 306 25.74 -0.20 -24.06
C GLU A 306 24.31 0.33 -24.08
N THR A 307 23.66 0.32 -25.26
CA THR A 307 22.25 0.68 -25.37
C THR A 307 21.36 -0.23 -24.54
N LEU A 308 21.62 -1.55 -24.57
CA LEU A 308 20.86 -2.54 -23.81
C LEU A 308 20.98 -2.28 -22.29
N MET A 309 22.21 -2.12 -21.76
CA MET A 309 22.42 -1.88 -20.33
C MET A 309 21.85 -0.54 -19.88
N SER A 310 22.04 0.52 -20.67
CA SER A 310 21.42 1.83 -20.44
C SER A 310 19.90 1.72 -20.37
N ALA A 311 19.31 0.90 -21.24
CA ALA A 311 17.88 0.66 -21.28
C ALA A 311 17.37 -0.19 -20.10
N VAL A 312 18.17 -1.09 -19.53
CA VAL A 312 17.82 -1.79 -18.27
C VAL A 312 17.58 -0.77 -17.15
N PHE A 313 18.48 0.22 -16.99
CA PHE A 313 18.28 1.26 -15.99
C PHE A 313 17.06 2.14 -16.29
N ALA A 314 16.84 2.55 -17.54
CA ALA A 314 15.63 3.28 -17.91
C ALA A 314 14.34 2.50 -17.56
N GLY A 315 14.30 1.19 -17.86
CA GLY A 315 13.16 0.33 -17.54
C GLY A 315 12.89 0.23 -16.04
N ALA A 316 13.96 0.09 -15.24
CA ALA A 316 13.87 0.06 -13.78
C ALA A 316 13.37 1.39 -13.20
N ILE A 317 13.85 2.53 -13.72
CA ILE A 317 13.42 3.87 -13.29
C ILE A 317 11.93 4.10 -13.61
N ILE A 318 11.46 3.78 -14.81
CA ILE A 318 10.03 3.92 -15.19
C ILE A 318 9.14 3.03 -14.32
N THR A 319 9.59 1.82 -14.02
CA THR A 319 8.85 0.91 -13.15
C THR A 319 8.80 1.41 -11.70
N THR A 320 9.92 1.96 -11.20
CA THR A 320 9.98 2.61 -9.89
C THR A 320 9.04 3.81 -9.82
N MET A 321 9.05 4.68 -10.84
CA MET A 321 8.11 5.79 -10.97
C MET A 321 6.66 5.31 -10.89
N THR A 322 6.32 4.25 -11.63
CA THR A 322 4.99 3.66 -11.65
C THR A 322 4.56 3.18 -10.26
N TRP A 323 5.47 2.55 -9.52
CA TRP A 323 5.23 2.12 -8.14
C TRP A 323 5.05 3.31 -7.19
N LEU A 324 5.93 4.31 -7.23
CA LEU A 324 5.84 5.51 -6.38
C LEU A 324 4.52 6.25 -6.60
N VAL A 325 4.10 6.40 -7.85
CA VAL A 325 2.83 7.03 -8.22
C VAL A 325 1.63 6.21 -7.72
N LEU A 326 1.73 4.88 -7.69
CA LEU A 326 0.69 4.01 -7.17
C LEU A 326 0.61 4.04 -5.63
N ALA A 327 1.76 4.01 -4.96
CA ALA A 327 1.88 3.97 -3.51
C ALA A 327 1.50 5.31 -2.85
N THR A 328 1.50 6.39 -3.62
CA THR A 328 1.25 7.74 -3.11
C THR A 328 -0.21 8.16 -3.33
N ARG A 329 -0.85 8.72 -2.30
CA ARG A 329 -2.22 9.28 -2.40
C ARG A 329 -2.24 10.72 -2.93
N SER A 330 -1.33 11.59 -2.48
CA SER A 330 -1.23 13.00 -2.88
C SER A 330 -0.84 13.20 -4.34
N ASP A 331 -1.63 13.99 -5.08
CA ASP A 331 -1.35 14.28 -6.50
C ASP A 331 -0.08 15.09 -6.70
N VAL A 332 0.21 16.05 -5.82
CA VAL A 332 1.46 16.81 -5.85
C VAL A 332 2.66 15.89 -5.68
N ALA A 333 2.58 14.94 -4.74
CA ALA A 333 3.66 13.99 -4.52
C ALA A 333 3.83 13.00 -5.70
N LYS A 334 2.74 12.61 -6.39
CA LYS A 334 2.83 11.84 -7.65
C LYS A 334 3.55 12.64 -8.74
N LEU A 335 3.21 13.92 -8.90
CA LEU A 335 3.87 14.78 -9.88
C LEU A 335 5.36 14.96 -9.57
N MET A 336 5.73 15.13 -8.29
CA MET A 336 7.13 15.21 -7.85
C MET A 336 7.89 13.90 -8.09
N ALA A 337 7.25 12.75 -7.86
CA ALA A 337 7.85 11.44 -8.14
C ALA A 337 8.12 11.25 -9.64
N ILE A 338 7.15 11.62 -10.49
CA ILE A 338 7.32 11.64 -11.95
C ILE A 338 8.46 12.57 -12.34
N TRP A 339 8.46 13.80 -11.83
CA TRP A 339 9.48 14.80 -12.13
C TRP A 339 10.88 14.30 -11.79
N SER A 340 11.06 13.76 -10.58
CA SER A 340 12.34 13.29 -10.08
C SER A 340 12.86 12.09 -10.87
N CYS A 341 12.02 11.09 -11.13
CA CYS A 341 12.44 9.89 -11.87
C CYS A 341 12.80 10.22 -13.32
N ILE A 342 12.00 11.05 -13.98
CA ILE A 342 12.22 11.41 -15.38
C ILE A 342 13.40 12.39 -15.53
N PHE A 343 13.64 13.25 -14.54
CA PHE A 343 14.84 14.07 -14.47
C PHE A 343 16.10 13.20 -14.39
N VAL A 344 16.14 12.21 -13.51
CA VAL A 344 17.26 11.25 -13.42
C VAL A 344 17.43 10.50 -14.75
N MET A 345 16.33 10.13 -15.40
CA MET A 345 16.38 9.47 -16.71
C MET A 345 17.06 10.36 -17.78
N ALA A 346 16.73 11.65 -17.79
CA ALA A 346 17.24 12.62 -18.74
C ALA A 346 18.71 13.02 -18.46
N VAL A 347 19.07 13.33 -17.20
CA VAL A 347 20.46 13.67 -16.83
C VAL A 347 21.39 12.49 -17.09
N GLY A 348 20.96 11.27 -16.74
CA GLY A 348 21.72 10.04 -17.03
C GLY A 348 21.78 9.68 -18.51
N SER A 349 21.03 10.37 -19.37
CA SER A 349 20.91 10.07 -20.80
C SER A 349 20.61 8.58 -21.05
N PHE A 350 19.74 7.99 -20.23
CA PHE A 350 19.41 6.58 -20.35
C PHE A 350 18.55 6.32 -21.59
N THR A 351 18.75 5.16 -22.23
CA THR A 351 18.03 4.84 -23.47
C THR A 351 16.65 4.27 -23.16
N HIS A 352 15.62 5.08 -23.36
CA HIS A 352 14.21 4.66 -23.32
C HIS A 352 13.66 4.50 -24.73
N VAL A 353 13.07 3.35 -25.09
CA VAL A 353 12.70 3.01 -26.48
C VAL A 353 11.78 4.05 -27.14
N VAL A 354 10.69 4.46 -26.48
CA VAL A 354 9.72 5.43 -27.05
C VAL A 354 10.34 6.82 -27.15
N VAL A 355 10.79 7.38 -26.02
CA VAL A 355 11.45 8.69 -25.95
C VAL A 355 12.60 8.81 -26.93
N SER A 356 13.53 7.85 -26.93
CA SER A 356 14.71 7.89 -27.80
C SER A 356 14.32 7.76 -29.27
N THR A 357 13.25 7.04 -29.58
CA THR A 357 12.71 7.01 -30.95
C THR A 357 12.13 8.38 -31.33
N SER A 358 11.35 9.02 -30.46
CA SER A 358 10.84 10.38 -30.69
C SER A 358 11.96 11.40 -30.92
N GLU A 359 12.99 11.38 -30.08
CA GLU A 359 14.15 12.29 -30.18
C GLU A 359 14.94 12.09 -31.48
N VAL A 360 15.21 10.84 -31.85
CA VAL A 360 15.95 10.51 -33.08
C VAL A 360 15.13 10.84 -34.33
N LEU A 361 13.80 10.63 -34.30
CA LEU A 361 12.92 11.04 -35.39
C LEU A 361 12.87 12.57 -35.52
N LEU A 362 12.82 13.30 -34.40
CA LEU A 362 12.92 14.76 -34.41
C LEU A 362 14.29 15.19 -34.97
N GLY A 363 15.39 14.62 -34.50
CA GLY A 363 16.72 14.90 -35.04
C GLY A 363 16.86 14.62 -36.53
N LYS A 364 16.20 13.57 -37.04
CA LYS A 364 16.10 13.30 -38.48
C LYS A 364 15.47 14.46 -39.25
N VAL A 365 14.35 15.01 -38.76
CA VAL A 365 13.70 16.20 -39.36
C VAL A 365 14.64 17.42 -39.33
N TYR A 366 15.52 17.50 -38.33
CA TYR A 366 16.49 18.59 -38.19
C TYR A 366 17.78 18.40 -39.00
N GLY A 367 18.01 17.22 -39.60
CA GLY A 367 19.13 16.96 -40.52
C GLY A 367 20.01 15.77 -40.14
N ALA A 368 19.72 15.05 -39.05
CA ALA A 368 20.48 13.87 -38.68
C ALA A 368 20.25 12.70 -39.66
N GLN A 369 21.32 11.96 -39.96
CA GLN A 369 21.25 10.81 -40.85
C GLN A 369 20.74 9.57 -40.10
N VAL A 370 19.44 9.31 -40.22
CA VAL A 370 18.79 8.17 -39.57
C VAL A 370 18.19 7.25 -40.62
N THR A 371 18.74 6.03 -40.73
CA THR A 371 18.16 4.95 -41.54
C THR A 371 17.34 4.00 -40.67
N LEU A 372 16.38 3.31 -41.27
CA LEU A 372 15.54 2.35 -40.54
C LEU A 372 16.38 1.22 -39.93
N GLY A 373 17.37 0.71 -40.66
CA GLY A 373 18.28 -0.34 -40.18
C GLY A 373 19.16 0.13 -39.02
N LEU A 374 19.65 1.37 -39.06
CA LEU A 374 20.45 1.95 -37.98
C LEU A 374 19.61 2.14 -36.71
N TRP A 375 18.43 2.76 -36.84
CA TRP A 375 17.50 2.91 -35.72
C TRP A 375 17.10 1.56 -35.12
N PHE A 376 16.77 0.58 -35.96
CA PHE A 376 16.32 -0.73 -35.50
C PHE A 376 17.41 -1.45 -34.70
N SER A 377 18.62 -1.54 -35.26
CA SER A 377 19.72 -2.31 -34.68
C SER A 377 20.41 -1.63 -33.50
N ARG A 378 20.58 -0.30 -33.51
CA ARG A 378 21.33 0.44 -32.48
C ARG A 378 20.47 0.96 -31.34
N LEU A 379 19.17 1.18 -31.60
CA LEU A 379 18.27 1.81 -30.64
C LEU A 379 17.07 0.93 -30.34
N PHE A 380 16.18 0.68 -31.30
CA PHE A 380 14.88 0.07 -31.01
C PHE A 380 14.98 -1.30 -30.37
N LEU A 381 15.71 -2.23 -30.99
CA LEU A 381 15.85 -3.60 -30.51
C LEU A 381 16.54 -3.67 -29.12
N PRO A 382 17.76 -3.14 -28.93
CA PRO A 382 18.41 -3.18 -27.62
C PRO A 382 17.63 -2.39 -26.55
N ALA A 383 17.01 -1.25 -26.90
CA ALA A 383 16.26 -0.46 -25.92
C ALA A 383 14.97 -1.15 -25.49
N SER A 384 14.23 -1.78 -26.41
CA SER A 384 13.00 -2.52 -26.09
C SER A 384 13.30 -3.68 -25.13
N LEU A 385 14.33 -4.46 -25.44
CA LEU A 385 14.76 -5.59 -24.61
C LEU A 385 15.25 -5.10 -23.24
N GLY A 386 16.10 -4.08 -23.20
CA GLY A 386 16.63 -3.55 -21.96
C GLY A 386 15.54 -2.96 -21.07
N ASN A 387 14.63 -2.14 -21.62
CA ASN A 387 13.53 -1.56 -20.86
C ASN A 387 12.62 -2.66 -20.28
N LEU A 388 12.31 -3.70 -21.05
CA LEU A 388 11.52 -4.84 -20.59
C LEU A 388 12.24 -5.59 -19.45
N LEU A 389 13.52 -5.92 -19.63
CA LEU A 389 14.33 -6.63 -18.64
C LEU A 389 14.43 -5.83 -17.32
N GLY A 390 14.75 -4.54 -17.41
CA GLY A 390 14.87 -3.67 -16.25
C GLY A 390 13.56 -3.45 -15.53
N GLY A 391 12.46 -3.29 -16.27
CA GLY A 391 11.14 -3.09 -15.67
C GLY A 391 10.62 -4.34 -14.97
N MET A 392 10.69 -5.50 -15.62
CA MET A 392 10.17 -6.75 -15.05
C MET A 392 11.06 -7.32 -13.94
N PHE A 393 12.36 -7.46 -14.18
CA PHE A 393 13.21 -8.29 -13.32
C PHE A 393 13.85 -7.53 -12.18
N LEU A 394 14.20 -6.26 -12.38
CA LEU A 394 14.91 -5.51 -11.35
C LEU A 394 13.95 -4.98 -10.28
N ILE A 395 12.74 -4.55 -10.66
CA ILE A 395 11.83 -3.84 -9.76
C ILE A 395 10.50 -4.56 -9.57
N ALA A 396 9.83 -5.02 -10.64
CA ALA A 396 8.52 -5.67 -10.48
C ALA A 396 8.62 -6.99 -9.69
N LEU A 397 9.64 -7.80 -9.94
CA LEU A 397 9.89 -9.04 -9.19
C LEU A 397 10.20 -8.76 -7.71
N LEU A 398 11.03 -7.77 -7.40
CA LEU A 398 11.37 -7.43 -6.01
C LEU A 398 10.15 -6.95 -5.22
N HIS A 399 9.32 -6.10 -5.82
CA HIS A 399 8.07 -5.66 -5.20
C HIS A 399 7.08 -6.80 -5.03
N TYR A 400 7.01 -7.71 -6.01
CA TYR A 400 6.16 -8.90 -5.89
C TYR A 400 6.59 -9.82 -4.75
N LEU A 401 7.91 -10.06 -4.60
CA LEU A 401 8.46 -10.84 -3.49
C LEU A 401 8.17 -10.21 -2.13
N GLN A 402 8.30 -8.88 -2.02
CA GLN A 402 7.95 -8.14 -0.79
C GLN A 402 6.48 -8.36 -0.41
N VAL A 403 5.57 -8.29 -1.38
CA VAL A 403 4.13 -8.50 -1.15
C VAL A 403 3.82 -9.96 -0.78
N LEU A 404 4.43 -10.94 -1.43
CA LEU A 404 4.22 -12.35 -1.09
C LEU A 404 4.63 -12.64 0.35
N HIS A 405 5.74 -12.07 0.80
CA HIS A 405 6.17 -12.21 2.19
C HIS A 405 5.17 -11.58 3.15
N ALA A 406 4.73 -10.35 2.89
CA ALA A 406 3.73 -9.65 3.70
C ALA A 406 2.38 -10.39 3.78
N ARG A 407 1.92 -10.99 2.67
CA ARG A 407 0.72 -11.85 2.61
C ARG A 407 0.85 -13.08 3.51
N LYS A 408 1.99 -13.77 3.44
CA LYS A 408 2.24 -14.96 4.24
C LYS A 408 2.26 -14.63 5.72
N GLU A 409 2.96 -13.56 6.11
CA GLU A 409 3.05 -13.14 7.50
C GLU A 409 1.69 -12.74 8.08
N ARG A 410 0.90 -11.93 7.35
CA ARG A 410 -0.45 -11.53 7.80
C ARG A 410 -1.42 -12.70 7.92
N SER A 411 -1.38 -13.65 6.99
CA SER A 411 -2.25 -14.83 7.06
C SER A 411 -1.89 -15.75 8.23
N LEU A 412 -0.59 -15.91 8.52
CA LEU A 412 -0.12 -16.63 9.72
C LEU A 412 -0.55 -15.91 11.00
N TYR A 413 -0.38 -14.59 11.06
CA TYR A 413 -0.82 -13.79 12.20
C TYR A 413 -2.32 -13.90 12.42
N ARG A 414 -3.13 -13.74 11.37
CA ARG A 414 -4.59 -13.85 11.44
C ARG A 414 -5.05 -15.20 11.95
N ARG A 415 -4.43 -16.30 11.48
CA ARG A 415 -4.71 -17.66 11.98
C ARG A 415 -4.35 -17.82 13.45
N ARG A 416 -3.20 -17.31 13.89
CA ARG A 416 -2.80 -17.34 15.31
C ARG A 416 -3.78 -16.55 16.17
N ARG A 417 -4.13 -15.34 15.75
CA ARG A 417 -5.13 -14.51 16.43
C ARG A 417 -6.48 -15.20 16.52
N GLU A 418 -7.01 -15.73 15.41
CA GLU A 418 -8.30 -16.43 15.41
C GLU A 418 -8.26 -17.67 16.32
N ALA A 419 -7.16 -18.43 16.32
CA ALA A 419 -6.97 -19.54 17.24
C ALA A 419 -6.89 -19.10 18.72
N ALA A 420 -6.24 -17.95 19.01
CA ALA A 420 -6.16 -17.38 20.35
C ALA A 420 -7.54 -16.91 20.84
N LEU A 421 -8.30 -16.21 20.00
CA LEU A 421 -9.67 -15.78 20.33
C LEU A 421 -10.60 -16.99 20.54
N GLU A 422 -10.49 -18.03 19.70
CA GLU A 422 -11.21 -19.29 19.93
C GLU A 422 -10.82 -19.98 21.24
N LYS A 423 -9.53 -19.95 21.59
CA LYS A 423 -9.04 -20.51 22.85
C LYS A 423 -9.65 -19.74 24.03
N ALA A 424 -9.66 -18.40 23.98
CA ALA A 424 -10.28 -17.54 24.99
C ALA A 424 -11.75 -17.93 25.23
N ILE A 425 -12.52 -18.11 24.15
CA ILE A 425 -13.91 -18.53 24.21
C ILE A 425 -14.04 -19.93 24.85
N LYS A 426 -13.20 -20.89 24.46
CA LYS A 426 -13.28 -22.29 24.96
C LYS A 426 -12.87 -22.44 26.43
N GLU A 427 -11.86 -21.70 26.87
CA GLU A 427 -11.27 -21.84 28.20
C GLU A 427 -12.25 -21.32 29.27
N LYS A 428 -12.90 -20.20 29.01
CA LYS A 428 -13.89 -19.59 29.93
C LYS A 428 -15.33 -20.15 29.75
N LEU A 429 -15.60 -20.97 28.71
CA LEU A 429 -16.83 -21.81 28.58
C LEU A 429 -16.74 -23.15 29.34
N ARG A 430 -15.54 -23.55 29.81
CA ARG A 430 -15.34 -24.78 30.60
C ARG A 430 -15.59 -24.58 32.09
N LEU A 431 -15.60 -23.34 32.54
CA LEU A 431 -16.00 -22.86 33.87
C LEU A 431 -17.48 -22.51 33.82
#